data_AF-A0ABD0QQE2-F1
#
_entry.id   AF-A0ABD0QQE2-F1
#
_cell.length_a   1.000
_cell.length_b   1.000
_cell.length_c   1.000
_cell.angle_alpha   90.00
_cell.angle_beta   90.00
_cell.angle_gamma   90.00
#
_symmetry.space_group_name_H-M   'P 1'
#
loop_
_entity.id
_entity.type
_entity.pdbx_description
1 polymer ?
#
loop_
_entity_poly.entity_id
_entity_poly.type
_entity_poly.pdbx_seq_one_letter_code
_entity_poly.pdbx_strand_id
1 'polypeptide(L)' 'MDELAALTKLERVYRESSLLCFTETWLNQDTPDSVISLTGFTFVRADRSVAES' A
#
# COMPACT_ATOMS: atom_id res chain seq x y z
N MET A 1 -8.13 -0.84 -4.75
CA MET A 1 -7.40 -1.91 -4.02
C MET A 1 -7.67 -3.28 -4.60
N ASP A 2 -8.90 -3.62 -4.98
CA ASP A 2 -9.24 -4.94 -5.54
C ASP A 2 -8.41 -5.32 -6.76
N GLU A 3 -8.17 -4.38 -7.68
CA GLU A 3 -7.31 -4.59 -8.84
C GLU A 3 -5.86 -4.89 -8.43
N LEU A 4 -5.26 -4.08 -7.55
CA LEU A 4 -3.92 -4.33 -7.02
C LEU A 4 -3.84 -5.67 -6.26
N ALA A 5 -4.90 -6.05 -5.55
CA ALA A 5 -5.02 -7.34 -4.87
C ALA A 5 -5.12 -8.52 -5.86
N ALA A 6 -5.74 -8.32 -7.02
CA ALA A 6 -5.72 -9.30 -8.10
C ALA A 6 -4.34 -9.40 -8.74
N LEU A 7 -3.69 -8.27 -9.02
CA LEU A 7 -2.34 -8.21 -9.61
C LEU A 7 -1.31 -8.92 -8.72
N THR A 8 -1.30 -8.65 -7.42
CA THR A 8 -0.38 -9.32 -6.47
C THR A 8 -0.60 -10.82 -6.33
N LYS A 9 -1.74 -11.36 -6.78
CA LYS A 9 -2.02 -12.80 -6.79
C LYS A 9 -1.71 -13.47 -8.12
N LEU A 10 -2.07 -12.80 -9.22
CA LEU A 10 -2.09 -13.39 -10.56
C LEU A 10 -0.85 -13.03 -11.37
N GLU A 11 -0.38 -11.79 -11.25
CA GLU A 11 0.73 -11.28 -12.04
C GLU A 11 2.06 -11.55 -11.35
N ARG A 12 2.92 -12.32 -12.02
CA ARG A 12 4.19 -12.80 -11.46
C ARG A 12 5.05 -11.67 -10.94
N VAL A 13 5.15 -10.56 -11.67
CA VAL A 13 5.97 -9.40 -11.30
C VAL A 13 5.53 -8.82 -9.95
N TYR A 14 4.22 -8.68 -9.73
CA TYR A 14 3.69 -8.16 -8.47
C TYR A 14 3.77 -9.19 -7.35
N ARG A 15 3.50 -10.47 -7.65
CA ARG A 15 3.53 -11.56 -6.68
C ARG A 15 4.93 -11.86 -6.13
N GLU A 16 5.95 -11.73 -6.97
CA GLU A 16 7.36 -11.97 -6.59
C GLU A 16 8.05 -10.70 -6.06
N SER A 17 7.35 -9.55 -6.04
CA SER A 17 7.88 -8.31 -5.47
C SER A 17 7.87 -8.35 -3.95
N SER A 18 9.02 -8.06 -3.33
CA SER A 18 9.12 -7.92 -1.87
C SER A 18 8.67 -6.55 -1.35
N LEU A 19 8.59 -5.56 -2.24
CA LEU A 19 8.29 -4.17 -1.90
C LEU A 19 7.56 -3.50 -3.07
N LEU A 20 6.48 -2.80 -2.76
CA LEU A 20 5.70 -2.00 -3.71
C LEU A 20 5.70 -0.55 -3.22
N CYS A 21 6.26 0.36 -4.02
CA CYS A 21 6.31 1.79 -3.71
C CYS A 21 5.33 2.56 -4.57
N PHE A 22 4.47 3.34 -3.93
CA PHE A 22 3.52 4.22 -4.58
C PHE A 22 3.78 5.66 -4.14
N THR A 23 3.83 6.56 -5.11
CA THR A 23 3.91 8.01 -4.91
C THR A 23 2.62 8.64 -5.40
N GLU A 24 2.36 9.90 -5.00
CA GLU A 24 1.16 10.63 -5.44
C GLU A 24 -0.15 9.88 -5.13
N THR A 25 -0.19 9.19 -3.99
CA THR A 25 -1.38 8.44 -3.55
C THR A 25 -2.47 9.34 -2.99
N TRP A 26 -2.14 10.60 -2.68
CA TRP A 26 -3.02 11.61 -2.06
C TRP A 26 -3.67 11.14 -0.75
N LEU A 27 -3.05 10.16 -0.09
CA LEU A 27 -3.47 9.68 1.23
C LEU A 27 -3.21 10.74 2.30
N ASN A 28 -4.10 10.76 3.29
CA ASN A 28 -4.02 11.68 4.43
C ASN A 28 -4.47 10.98 5.73
N GLN A 29 -4.35 11.70 6.84
CA GLN A 29 -4.70 11.23 8.18
C GLN A 29 -6.15 10.73 8.30
N ASP A 30 -7.07 11.32 7.53
CA ASP A 30 -8.49 10.93 7.53
C ASP A 30 -8.75 9.64 6.75
N THR A 31 -7.79 9.19 5.93
CA THR A 31 -7.92 7.95 5.17
C THR A 31 -7.58 6.75 6.08
N PRO A 32 -8.55 5.89 6.41
CA PRO A 32 -8.32 4.76 7.31
C PRO A 32 -7.46 3.69 6.63
N ASP A 33 -6.77 2.84 7.41
CA ASP A 33 -5.92 1.78 6.81
C ASP A 33 -6.75 0.66 6.17
N SER A 34 -7.99 0.48 6.63
CA SER A 34 -8.88 -0.54 6.10
C SER A 34 -9.11 -0.38 4.59
N VAL A 35 -9.18 0.86 4.09
CA VAL A 35 -9.46 1.13 2.67
C VAL A 35 -8.25 0.91 1.74
N ILE A 36 -7.04 0.84 2.30
CA ILE A 36 -5.80 0.57 1.55
C ILE A 36 -5.18 -0.78 1.91
N SER A 37 -5.89 -1.64 2.64
CA SER A 37 -5.34 -2.92 3.09
C SER A 37 -5.11 -3.90 1.93
N LEU A 38 -4.01 -4.65 2.00
CA LEU A 38 -3.61 -5.66 1.02
C LEU A 38 -3.06 -6.87 1.75
N THR A 39 -3.72 -8.02 1.59
CA THR A 39 -3.34 -9.25 2.28
C THR A 39 -1.89 -9.64 1.96
N GLY A 40 -1.11 -9.94 3.00
CA GLY A 40 0.29 -10.37 2.86
C GLY A 40 1.31 -9.24 2.82
N PHE A 41 0.86 -7.97 2.85
CA PHE A 41 1.74 -6.80 2.90
C PHE A 41 1.51 -5.99 4.18
N THR A 42 2.60 -5.40 4.68
CA THR A 42 2.55 -4.36 5.71
C THR A 42 2.73 -3.00 5.05
N PHE A 43 1.98 -2.01 5.53
CA PHE A 43 2.00 -0.66 4.97
C PHE A 43 2.85 0.28 5.80
N VAL A 44 3.66 1.08 5.11
CA VAL A 44 4.34 2.25 5.66
C VAL A 44 3.80 3.47 4.94
N ARG A 45 3.34 4.47 5.70
CA ARG A 45 2.62 5.63 5.18
C ARG A 45 3.31 6.92 5.58
N ALA A 46 3.90 7.61 4.61
CA ALA A 46 4.57 8.88 4.83
C ALA A 46 3.63 9.93 5.47
N ASP A 47 2.35 9.97 5.06
CA ASP A 47 1.36 10.91 5.59
C ASP A 47 1.04 10.68 7.08
N ARG A 48 1.31 9.48 7.60
CA ARG A 48 1.15 9.11 9.02
C ARG A 48 2.42 9.16 9.84
N SER A 49 3.57 9.00 9.19
CA SER A 49 4.89 9.02 9.81
C SER A 49 5.43 10.44 10.05
N VAL A 50 4.59 11.49 9.95
CA VAL A 50 4.93 12.85 10.40
C VAL A 50 4.85 12.93 11.93
N ALA A 51 5.73 12.18 12.58
CA ALA A 51 6.04 12.29 14.00
C ALA A 51 7.50 11.85 14.18
N GLU A 52 8.43 12.62 13.63
CA GLU A 52 9.81 12.80 14.12
C GLU A 52 10.56 13.76 13.19
N SER A 53 10.48 15.06 13.49
CA SER A 53 11.48 16.10 13.16
C SER A 53 11.26 17.29 14.10
#